data_AF-A0AAU7SGM8-F1
#
_entry.id   AF-A0AAU7SGM8-F1
#
_cell.length_a   1.000
_cell.length_b   1.000
_cell.length_c   1.000
_cell.angle_alpha   90.00
_cell.angle_beta   90.00
_cell.angle_gamma   90.00
#
_symmetry.space_group_name_H-M   'P 1'
#
loop_
_entity.id
_entity.type
_entity.pdbx_description
1 polymer ?
#
loop_
_entity_poly.entity_id
_entity_poly.type
_entity_poly.pdbx_seq_one_letter_code
_entity_poly.pdbx_strand_id
1 'polypeptide(L)'
;MLANLHGDERNVLLTLARMWRTAATAEFVSKDIAAGWAMQRLPAQVIRTAMQLARDAYMGETQDDWKFRQGEARYTAAYLHRQILSSL
;
A
#
# COMPACT_ATOMS: atom_id res chain seq x y z
N MET A 1 0.49 -9.02 9.94
CA MET A 1 0.10 -8.17 8.79
C MET A 1 0.26 -8.88 7.45
N LEU A 2 1.44 -9.42 7.11
CA LEU A 2 1.62 -10.12 5.82
C LEU A 2 0.87 -11.47 5.73
N ALA A 3 0.55 -12.10 6.86
CA ALA A 3 -0.17 -13.38 6.91
C ALA A 3 -1.61 -13.31 6.35
N ASN A 4 -2.25 -12.15 6.40
CA ASN A 4 -3.63 -11.94 5.92
C ASN A 4 -3.66 -11.20 4.57
N LEU A 5 -2.58 -11.25 3.79
CA LEU A 5 -2.54 -10.51 2.53
C LEU A 5 -3.47 -11.11 1.46
N HIS A 6 -3.55 -12.44 1.39
CA HIS A 6 -4.37 -13.12 0.38
C HIS A 6 -5.86 -12.91 0.67
N GLY A 7 -6.58 -12.31 -0.28
CA GLY A 7 -8.00 -11.99 -0.14
C GLY A 7 -8.29 -10.64 0.56
N ASP A 8 -7.25 -9.94 1.02
CA ASP A 8 -7.36 -8.66 1.72
C ASP A 8 -6.33 -7.64 1.22
N GLU A 9 -5.82 -7.84 0.00
CA GLU A 9 -4.67 -7.14 -0.58
C GLU A 9 -4.82 -5.62 -0.48
N ARG A 10 -5.95 -5.07 -0.97
CA ARG A 10 -6.26 -3.64 -0.89
C ARG A 10 -6.18 -3.11 0.54
N ASN A 11 -6.82 -3.79 1.49
CA ASN A 11 -6.87 -3.35 2.87
C ASN A 11 -5.48 -3.37 3.53
N VAL A 12 -4.70 -4.42 3.28
CA VAL A 12 -3.35 -4.57 3.83
C VAL A 12 -2.42 -3.51 3.25
N LEU A 13 -2.41 -3.31 1.94
CA LEU A 13 -1.55 -2.32 1.29
C LEU A 13 -1.83 -0.89 1.77
N LEU A 14 -3.11 -0.50 1.85
CA LEU A 14 -3.50 0.82 2.34
C LEU A 14 -3.14 1.03 3.82
N THR A 15 -3.26 -0.02 4.63
CA THR A 15 -2.90 0.07 6.06
C THR A 15 -1.39 0.22 6.23
N LEU A 16 -0.59 -0.54 5.48
CA LEU A 16 0.86 -0.40 5.48
C LEU A 16 1.31 0.99 5.01
N ALA A 17 0.65 1.56 4.00
CA ALA A 17 0.95 2.94 3.57
C ALA A 17 0.68 3.97 4.68
N ARG A 18 -0.42 3.82 5.44
CA ARG A 18 -0.71 4.69 6.60
C ARG A 18 0.31 4.54 7.71
N MET A 19 0.70 3.31 8.02
CA MET A 19 1.75 3.07 9.02
C MET A 19 3.07 3.70 8.60
N TRP A 20 3.46 3.57 7.33
CA TRP A 20 4.67 4.21 6.82
C TRP A 20 4.59 5.74 6.91
N ARG A 21 3.45 6.34 6.51
CA ARG A 21 3.23 7.78 6.64
C ARG A 21 3.33 8.23 8.10
N THR A 22 2.71 7.48 9.01
CA THR A 22 2.69 7.80 10.44
C THR A 22 4.10 7.71 11.03
N ALA A 23 4.85 6.64 10.73
CA ALA A 23 6.24 6.49 11.17
C ALA A 23 7.12 7.63 10.64
N ALA A 24 6.97 8.01 9.37
CA ALA A 24 7.82 9.02 8.73
C ALA A 24 7.47 10.48 9.09
N THR A 25 6.25 10.77 9.55
CA THR A 25 5.77 12.16 9.71
C THR A 25 5.07 12.45 11.03
N ALA A 26 4.84 11.44 11.88
CA ALA A 26 3.99 11.51 13.07
C ALA A 26 2.51 11.90 12.81
N GLU A 27 2.10 12.04 11.55
CA GLU A 27 0.72 12.39 11.18
C GLU A 27 -0.11 11.14 10.87
N PHE A 28 -1.35 11.14 11.37
CA PHE A 28 -2.33 10.12 11.06
C PHE A 28 -3.36 10.64 10.06
N VAL A 29 -3.27 10.16 8.82
CA VAL A 29 -4.14 10.57 7.70
C VAL A 29 -5.01 9.42 7.19
N SER A 30 -5.93 9.71 6.28
CA SER A 30 -6.77 8.71 5.61
C SER A 30 -5.95 7.77 4.70
N LYS A 31 -6.56 6.66 4.29
CA LYS A 31 -5.90 5.61 3.47
C LYS A 31 -5.45 6.14 2.10
N ASP A 32 -6.30 6.94 1.47
CA ASP A 32 -6.07 7.52 0.15
C ASP A 32 -4.95 8.57 0.15
N ILE A 33 -4.94 9.47 1.14
CA ILE A 33 -3.87 10.46 1.32
C ILE A 33 -2.53 9.76 1.57
N ALA A 34 -2.51 8.76 2.46
CA ALA A 34 -1.30 7.98 2.72
C ALA A 34 -0.81 7.21 1.47
N ALA A 35 -1.73 6.63 0.69
CA ALA A 35 -1.39 5.94 -0.55
C ALA A 35 -0.80 6.90 -1.60
N GLY A 36 -1.40 8.08 -1.77
CA GLY A 36 -0.88 9.14 -2.64
C GLY A 36 0.53 9.58 -2.25
N TRP A 37 0.76 9.80 -0.96
CA TRP A 37 2.07 10.13 -0.41
C TRP A 37 3.11 9.03 -0.65
N ALA A 38 2.74 7.76 -0.42
CA ALA A 38 3.61 6.62 -0.63
C ALA A 38 4.01 6.50 -2.10
N MET A 39 3.05 6.61 -3.04
CA MET A 39 3.31 6.48 -4.48
C MET A 39 4.36 7.45 -5.02
N GLN A 40 4.46 8.67 -4.47
CA GLN A 40 5.48 9.64 -4.85
C GLN A 40 6.91 9.22 -4.45
N ARG A 41 7.06 8.27 -3.52
CA ARG A 41 8.34 7.84 -2.94
C ARG A 41 8.74 6.42 -3.34
N LEU A 42 7.82 5.67 -3.96
CA LEU A 42 8.10 4.31 -4.42
C LEU A 42 8.97 4.34 -5.68
N PRO A 43 10.12 3.63 -5.71
CA PRO A 43 11.04 3.68 -6.83
C PRO A 43 10.58 2.81 -8.01
N ALA A 44 9.91 1.69 -7.76
CA ALA A 44 9.53 0.72 -8.78
C ALA A 44 8.09 0.90 -9.27
N GLN A 45 7.89 0.81 -10.60
CA GLN A 45 6.58 0.95 -11.23
C GLN A 45 5.58 -0.10 -10.74
N VAL A 46 6.02 -1.34 -10.54
CA VAL A 46 5.15 -2.43 -10.07
C VAL A 46 4.49 -2.12 -8.72
N ILE A 47 5.24 -1.49 -7.79
CA ILE A 47 4.75 -1.14 -6.46
C ILE A 47 3.79 0.07 -6.54
N ARG A 48 4.09 1.03 -7.43
CA ARG A 48 3.21 2.18 -7.68
C ARG A 48 1.88 1.74 -8.27
N THR A 49 1.88 0.85 -9.26
CA THR A 49 0.64 0.35 -9.89
C THR A 49 -0.23 -0.41 -8.90
N ALA A 50 0.34 -1.27 -8.06
CA ALA A 50 -0.42 -1.96 -7.02
C ALA A 50 -1.00 -0.99 -5.98
N MET A 51 -0.22 0.01 -5.54
CA MET A 51 -0.71 1.04 -4.63
C MET A 51 -1.81 1.91 -5.25
N GLN A 52 -1.70 2.22 -6.54
CA GLN A 52 -2.71 2.98 -7.26
C GLN A 52 -4.01 2.19 -7.37
N LEU A 53 -3.95 0.92 -7.77
CA LEU A 53 -5.12 0.04 -7.82
C LEU A 53 -5.82 -0.04 -6.46
N ALA A 54 -5.06 -0.21 -5.37
CA ALA A 54 -5.61 -0.27 -4.03
C ALA A 54 -6.28 1.05 -3.62
N ARG A 55 -5.70 2.20 -3.98
CA ARG A 55 -6.26 3.53 -3.70
C ARG A 55 -7.54 3.76 -4.48
N ASP A 56 -7.50 3.60 -5.79
CA ASP A 56 -8.60 3.92 -6.69
C ASP A 56 -9.80 2.99 -6.39
N ALA A 57 -9.55 1.72 -6.04
CA ALA A 57 -10.60 0.80 -5.60
C ALA A 57 -11.20 1.18 -4.23
N TYR A 58 -10.41 1.73 -3.32
CA TYR A 58 -10.91 2.23 -2.04
C TYR A 58 -11.77 3.50 -2.20
N MET A 59 -11.44 4.35 -3.17
CA MET A 59 -12.25 5.53 -3.51
C MET A 59 -13.51 5.18 -4.32
N GLY A 60 -13.68 3.91 -4.72
CA GLY A 60 -14.81 3.48 -5.56
C GLY A 60 -14.66 3.87 -7.03
N GLU A 61 -13.47 4.28 -7.46
CA GLU A 61 -13.18 4.69 -8.84
C GLU A 61 -12.96 3.49 -9.77
N THR A 62 -12.55 2.36 -9.22
CA THR A 62 -12.40 1.10 -9.95
C THR A 62 -12.79 -0.10 -9.09
N GLN A 63 -13.05 -1.24 -9.72
CA GLN A 63 -12.99 -2.53 -9.03
C GLN A 63 -11.57 -3.08 -9.12
N ASP A 64 -11.11 -3.68 -8.04
CA ASP A 64 -9.82 -4.37 -7.97
C ASP A 64 -9.98 -5.88 -8.18
N ASP A 65 -9.12 -6.45 -9.03
CA ASP A 65 -8.93 -7.90 -9.13
C ASP A 65 -7.47 -8.26 -8.85
N TRP A 66 -7.26 -8.93 -7.73
CA TRP A 66 -5.94 -9.34 -7.25
C TRP A 66 -5.55 -10.76 -7.66
N LYS A 67 -6.44 -11.54 -8.30
CA LYS A 67 -6.19 -12.96 -8.62
C LYS A 67 -4.89 -13.18 -9.39
N PHE A 68 -4.59 -12.29 -10.33
CA PHE A 68 -3.36 -12.36 -11.15
C PHE A 68 -2.27 -11.37 -10.69
N ARG A 69 -2.48 -10.64 -9.59
CA ARG A 69 -1.56 -9.62 -9.05
C ARG A 69 -1.01 -9.96 -7.68
N GLN A 70 -1.15 -11.22 -7.23
CA GLN A 70 -0.69 -11.63 -5.89
C GLN A 70 0.81 -11.43 -5.68
N GLY A 71 1.61 -11.60 -6.73
CA GLY A 71 3.04 -11.29 -6.72
C GLY A 71 3.31 -9.81 -6.49
N GLU A 72 2.60 -8.93 -7.22
CA GLU A 72 2.69 -7.47 -7.06
C GLU A 72 2.28 -7.04 -5.65
N ALA A 73 1.17 -7.58 -5.13
CA ALA A 73 0.69 -7.29 -3.79
C ALA A 73 1.70 -7.72 -2.71
N ARG A 74 2.26 -8.94 -2.81
CA ARG A 74 3.28 -9.43 -1.87
C ARG A 74 4.54 -8.59 -1.90
N TYR A 75 5.03 -8.28 -3.10
CA TYR A 75 6.22 -7.46 -3.28
C TYR A 75 6.02 -6.05 -2.71
N THR A 76 4.86 -5.46 -2.97
CA THR A 76 4.47 -4.14 -2.46
C THR A 76 4.38 -4.14 -0.94
N ALA A 77 3.69 -5.12 -0.36
CA ALA A 77 3.55 -5.23 1.09
C ALA A 77 4.90 -5.42 1.79
N ALA A 78 5.78 -6.26 1.23
CA ALA A 78 7.13 -6.47 1.76
C ALA A 78 7.98 -5.20 1.69
N TYR A 79 7.87 -4.44 0.58
CA TYR A 79 8.57 -3.17 0.43
C TYR A 79 8.10 -2.14 1.46
N LEU A 80 6.78 -1.93 1.59
CA LEU A 80 6.21 -0.99 2.56
C LEU A 80 6.59 -1.37 3.99
N HIS A 81 6.54 -2.66 4.33
CA HIS A 81 6.98 -3.14 5.64
C HIS A 81 8.44 -2.78 5.93
N ARG A 82 9.33 -2.92 4.95
CA ARG A 82 10.73 -2.50 5.08
C ARG A 82 10.86 -0.99 5.31
N GLN A 83 10.07 -0.18 4.60
CA GLN A 83 10.09 1.28 4.77
C GLN A 83 9.58 1.72 6.14
N ILE A 84 8.58 1.03 6.71
CA ILE A 84 8.12 1.28 8.08
C ILE A 84 9.28 1.06 9.05
N LEU A 85 9.95 -0.09 8.96
CA LEU A 85 11.06 -0.44 9.86
C LEU A 85 12.26 0.50 9.75
N SER A 86 12.51 1.09 8.57
CA SER A 86 13.58 2.08 8.39
C SER A 86 13.19 3.50 8.79
N SER A 87 11.91 3.73 9.12
CA SER A 87 11.39 5.03 9.55
C SER A 87 11.16 5.10 11.06
N LEU A 88 11.52 4.04 11.79
CA LEU A 88 11.56 3.96 13.26
C LEU A 88 12.99 4.20 13.75
#